data_AF-A0A3D2GBJ2-F1
#
_entry.id   AF-A0A3D2GBJ2-F1
#
_cell.length_a   1.000
_cell.length_b   1.000
_cell.length_c   1.000
_cell.angle_alpha   90.00
_cell.angle_beta   90.00
_cell.angle_gamma   90.00
#
_symmetry.space_group_name_H-M   'P 1'
#
loop_
_entity.id
_entity.type
_entity.pdbx_description
1 polymer ?
#
loop_
_entity_poly.entity_id
_entity_poly.type
_entity_poly.pdbx_seq_one_letter_code
_entity_poly.pdbx_strand_id
1 'polypeptide(L)'
;YLFNAVLGGCLESLYDILTTTRYADEQAVCEKYGLFPAKEEWTGKILFVETCEEKPQPALFEKEQEALKDRGVFDVVAGVIVGKPQDEAFYEEYKEIWKKTVNNDQLPIVYNVNFGHATPRCALQYGAMARVDMEKKVIIFS
;
A
#
# COMPACT_ATOMS: atom_id res chain seq x y z
N TYR A 1 3.03 18.63 -3.49
CA TYR A 1 1.82 18.05 -4.12
C TYR A 1 2.22 16.77 -4.83
N LEU A 2 1.40 15.74 -4.73
CA LEU A 2 1.52 14.49 -5.50
C LEU A 2 0.42 14.50 -6.57
N PHE A 3 0.71 14.18 -7.82
CA PHE A 3 -0.31 14.10 -8.89
C PHE A 3 0.02 12.99 -9.88
N ASN A 4 -0.50 11.79 -9.63
CA ASN A 4 -0.23 10.60 -10.43
C ASN A 4 -1.40 9.60 -10.32
N ALA A 5 -1.40 8.58 -11.19
CA ALA A 5 -2.38 7.51 -11.15
C ALA A 5 -2.23 6.65 -9.88
N VAL A 6 -3.34 6.21 -9.29
CA VAL A 6 -3.33 5.36 -8.09
C VAL A 6 -3.41 3.86 -8.42
N LEU A 7 -2.67 3.02 -7.69
CA LEU A 7 -2.75 1.56 -7.76
C LEU A 7 -2.39 0.94 -6.40
N GLY A 8 -3.03 -0.17 -6.03
CA GLY A 8 -2.76 -0.86 -4.77
C GLY A 8 -3.96 -1.62 -4.24
N GLY A 9 -4.14 -1.70 -2.93
CA GLY A 9 -5.21 -2.47 -2.29
C GLY A 9 -4.90 -2.92 -0.86
N CYS A 10 -5.42 -4.07 -0.47
CA CYS A 10 -5.11 -4.72 0.81
C CYS A 10 -3.66 -5.24 0.79
N LEU A 11 -2.87 -4.91 1.81
CA LEU A 11 -1.46 -5.26 1.91
C LEU A 11 -1.27 -6.78 2.03
N GLU A 12 -2.11 -7.43 2.81
CA GLU A 12 -2.13 -8.88 3.01
C GLU A 12 -2.41 -9.59 1.68
N SER A 13 -3.34 -9.08 0.87
CA SER A 13 -3.61 -9.63 -0.48
C SER A 13 -2.43 -9.44 -1.44
N LEU A 14 -1.74 -8.30 -1.39
CA LEU A 14 -0.53 -8.08 -2.19
C LEU A 14 0.60 -9.01 -1.73
N TYR A 15 0.68 -9.31 -0.43
CA TYR A 15 1.66 -10.22 0.14
C TYR A 15 1.40 -11.68 -0.27
N ASP A 16 0.13 -12.12 -0.26
CA ASP A 16 -0.27 -13.45 -0.72
C ASP A 16 0.07 -13.67 -2.21
N ILE A 17 -0.08 -12.64 -3.06
CA ILE A 17 0.36 -12.70 -4.48
C ILE A 17 1.86 -13.00 -4.60
N LEU A 18 2.66 -12.50 -3.65
CA LEU A 18 4.12 -12.54 -3.69
C LEU A 18 4.72 -13.72 -2.91
N THR A 19 3.90 -14.49 -2.18
CA THR A 19 4.37 -15.51 -1.25
C THR A 19 3.46 -16.74 -1.24
N THR A 20 3.84 -17.77 -0.48
CA THR A 20 3.07 -19.01 -0.33
C THR A 20 2.61 -19.22 1.11
N THR A 21 2.39 -18.14 1.87
CA THR A 21 2.09 -18.24 3.30
C THR A 21 0.67 -18.73 3.59
N ARG A 22 -0.29 -18.41 2.71
CA ARG A 22 -1.69 -18.80 2.86
C ARG A 22 -2.04 -20.05 2.08
N TYR A 23 -1.70 -20.07 0.79
CA TYR A 23 -1.89 -21.22 -0.09
C TYR A 23 -0.59 -21.60 -0.79
N ALA A 24 -0.31 -22.90 -0.88
CA ALA A 24 0.98 -23.42 -1.34
C ALA A 24 1.28 -23.11 -2.82
N ASP A 25 0.26 -22.95 -3.65
CA ASP A 25 0.37 -22.73 -5.10
C ASP A 25 0.10 -21.28 -5.54
N GLU A 26 -0.31 -20.40 -4.62
CA GLU A 26 -0.78 -19.05 -4.95
C GLU A 26 0.28 -18.19 -5.64
N GLN A 27 1.50 -18.11 -5.09
CA GLN A 27 2.60 -17.40 -5.76
C GLN A 27 2.84 -17.93 -7.17
N ALA A 28 2.89 -19.26 -7.34
CA ALA A 28 3.19 -19.87 -8.63
C ALA A 28 2.09 -19.56 -9.67
N VAL A 29 0.83 -19.55 -9.25
CA VAL A 29 -0.30 -19.16 -10.09
C VAL A 29 -0.24 -17.66 -10.43
N CYS A 30 0.02 -16.81 -9.45
CA CYS A 30 0.14 -15.36 -9.65
C CYS A 30 1.27 -14.99 -10.60
N GLU A 31 2.43 -15.63 -10.46
CA GLU A 31 3.59 -15.45 -11.35
C GLU A 31 3.29 -15.95 -12.77
N LYS A 32 2.64 -17.11 -12.90
CA LYS A 32 2.25 -17.68 -14.21
C LYS A 32 1.38 -16.73 -15.03
N TYR A 33 0.49 -15.99 -14.38
CA TYR A 33 -0.44 -15.08 -15.05
C TYR A 33 -0.05 -13.60 -14.94
N GLY A 34 1.10 -13.29 -14.33
CA GLY A 34 1.59 -11.91 -14.20
C GLY A 34 0.65 -11.02 -13.40
N LEU A 35 0.06 -11.53 -12.31
CA LEU A 35 -0.93 -10.78 -11.52
C LEU A 35 -0.30 -9.61 -10.76
N PHE A 36 0.92 -9.77 -10.24
CA PHE A 36 1.66 -8.64 -9.69
C PHE A 36 2.25 -7.80 -10.83
N PRO A 37 1.97 -6.49 -10.91
CA PRO A 37 2.52 -5.65 -11.96
C PRO A 37 4.05 -5.61 -11.92
N ALA A 38 4.68 -5.59 -13.10
CA ALA A 38 6.12 -5.36 -13.21
C ALA A 38 6.51 -3.97 -12.66
N LYS A 39 7.78 -3.79 -12.30
CA LYS A 39 8.30 -2.54 -11.70
C LYS A 39 8.00 -1.31 -12.56
N GLU A 40 8.01 -1.47 -13.88
CA GLU A 40 7.73 -0.42 -14.85
C GLU A 40 6.29 0.12 -14.72
N GLU A 41 5.32 -0.75 -14.42
CA GLU A 41 3.92 -0.35 -14.26
C GLU A 41 3.72 0.51 -13.00
N TRP A 42 4.51 0.26 -11.95
CA TRP A 42 4.51 1.06 -10.72
C TRP A 42 5.14 2.45 -10.89
N THR A 43 5.92 2.66 -11.94
CA THR A 43 6.73 3.88 -12.10
C THR A 43 5.84 5.13 -12.15
N GLY A 44 6.12 6.06 -11.24
CA GLY A 44 5.38 7.30 -11.07
C GLY A 44 4.01 7.15 -10.41
N LYS A 45 3.46 5.94 -10.25
CA LYS A 45 2.15 5.75 -9.61
C LYS A 45 2.17 6.11 -8.14
N ILE A 46 0.99 6.32 -7.57
CA ILE A 46 0.77 6.44 -6.14
C ILE A 46 0.33 5.07 -5.64
N LEU A 47 1.13 4.45 -4.79
CA LEU A 47 0.72 3.24 -4.09
C LEU A 47 -0.37 3.62 -3.07
N PHE A 48 -1.50 2.92 -3.06
CA PHE A 48 -2.41 2.97 -1.91
C PHE A 48 -2.53 1.61 -1.24
N VAL A 49 -2.41 1.56 0.07
CA VAL A 49 -2.38 0.31 0.83
C VAL A 49 -3.15 0.43 2.13
N GLU A 50 -3.75 -0.67 2.56
CA GLU A 50 -4.50 -0.77 3.81
C GLU A 50 -4.39 -2.18 4.38
N THR A 51 -4.68 -2.36 5.68
CA THR A 51 -4.67 -3.66 6.36
C THR A 51 -6.08 -4.22 6.54
N CYS A 52 -6.24 -5.53 6.46
CA CYS A 52 -7.51 -6.22 6.65
C CYS A 52 -7.92 -6.41 8.12
N GLU A 53 -9.04 -7.08 8.32
CA GLU A 53 -9.59 -7.42 9.63
C GLU A 53 -8.71 -8.38 10.44
N GLU A 54 -7.77 -9.07 9.79
CA GLU A 54 -6.82 -9.98 10.45
C GLU A 54 -5.87 -9.23 11.39
N LYS A 55 -5.71 -7.90 11.22
CA LYS A 55 -4.90 -7.02 12.07
C LYS A 55 -3.49 -7.60 12.28
N PRO A 56 -2.69 -7.70 11.20
CA PRO A 56 -1.43 -8.43 11.20
C PRO A 56 -0.53 -7.96 12.35
N GLN A 57 0.08 -8.88 13.09
CA GLN A 57 1.02 -8.47 14.13
C GLN A 57 2.14 -7.62 13.52
N PRO A 58 2.70 -6.62 14.22
CA PRO A 58 3.69 -5.70 13.65
C PRO A 58 4.86 -6.39 12.92
N ALA A 59 5.32 -7.54 13.41
CA ALA A 59 6.38 -8.32 12.76
C ALA A 59 5.97 -8.95 11.42
N LEU A 60 4.69 -9.29 11.24
CA LEU A 60 4.17 -9.75 9.94
C LEU A 60 3.94 -8.56 9.02
N PHE A 61 3.32 -7.48 9.51
CA PHE A 61 3.11 -6.26 8.75
C PHE A 61 4.40 -5.68 8.18
N GLU A 62 5.51 -5.76 8.93
CA GLU A 62 6.83 -5.40 8.44
C GLU A 62 7.27 -6.28 7.26
N LYS A 63 7.13 -7.60 7.35
CA LYS A 63 7.46 -8.53 6.26
C LYS A 63 6.63 -8.29 5.00
N GLU A 64 5.36 -7.93 5.17
CA GLU A 64 4.50 -7.61 4.04
C GLU A 64 5.00 -6.37 3.28
N GLN A 65 5.45 -5.34 4.00
CA GLN A 65 6.09 -4.17 3.40
C GLN A 65 7.46 -4.52 2.78
N GLU A 66 8.25 -5.40 3.40
CA GLU A 66 9.52 -5.88 2.84
C GLU A 66 9.31 -6.61 1.51
N ALA A 67 8.23 -7.38 1.35
CA ALA A 67 7.92 -8.03 0.08
C ALA A 67 7.68 -7.02 -1.07
N LEU A 68 6.99 -5.90 -0.80
CA LEU A 68 6.83 -4.81 -1.77
C LEU A 68 8.16 -4.11 -2.06
N LYS A 69 8.99 -3.93 -1.04
CA LYS A 69 10.33 -3.35 -1.17
C LYS A 69 11.24 -4.20 -2.04
N ASP A 70 11.23 -5.52 -1.86
CA ASP A 70 12.04 -6.47 -2.62
C ASP A 70 11.64 -6.52 -4.10
N ARG A 71 10.37 -6.22 -4.41
CA ARG A 71 9.89 -6.02 -5.80
C ARG A 71 10.25 -4.64 -6.37
N GLY A 72 10.90 -3.77 -5.59
CA GLY A 72 11.35 -2.44 -6.00
C GLY A 72 10.21 -1.44 -6.14
N VAL A 73 9.05 -1.66 -5.50
CA VAL A 73 7.89 -0.77 -5.61
C VAL A 73 8.23 0.62 -5.06
N PHE A 74 8.81 0.68 -3.86
CA PHE A 74 9.17 1.94 -3.19
C PHE A 74 10.26 2.75 -3.92
N ASP A 75 10.98 2.14 -4.86
CA ASP A 75 12.00 2.82 -5.66
C ASP A 75 11.39 3.71 -6.75
N VAL A 76 10.18 3.38 -7.22
CA VAL A 76 9.63 3.93 -8.47
C VAL A 76 8.27 4.61 -8.31
N VAL A 77 7.53 4.34 -7.23
CA VAL A 77 6.29 5.04 -6.94
C VAL A 77 6.57 6.50 -6.55
N ALA A 78 5.66 7.39 -6.89
CA ALA A 78 5.79 8.81 -6.56
C ALA A 78 5.39 9.14 -5.11
N GLY A 79 4.63 8.25 -4.46
CA GLY A 79 4.14 8.43 -3.10
C GLY A 79 3.30 7.25 -2.63
N VAL A 80 3.01 7.22 -1.33
CA VAL A 80 2.19 6.19 -0.68
C VAL A 80 1.02 6.85 0.05
N ILE A 81 -0.18 6.29 -0.10
CA ILE A 81 -1.35 6.62 0.70
C ILE A 81 -1.72 5.38 1.52
N VAL A 82 -1.84 5.53 2.82
CA VAL A 82 -2.10 4.42 3.74
C VAL A 82 -3.46 4.60 4.40
N GLY A 83 -4.29 3.57 4.31
CA GLY A 83 -5.59 3.49 4.95
C GLY A 83 -5.46 3.42 6.47
N LYS A 84 -6.46 3.95 7.18
CA LYS A 84 -6.57 3.79 8.63
C LYS A 84 -6.76 2.29 8.96
N PRO A 85 -5.94 1.67 9.81
CA PRO A 85 -6.17 0.30 10.27
C PRO A 85 -7.52 0.16 10.97
N GLN A 86 -8.18 -0.99 10.81
CA GLN A 86 -9.45 -1.25 11.49
C GLN A 86 -9.27 -1.14 13.02
N ASP A 87 -10.19 -0.42 13.66
CA ASP A 87 -10.16 -0.11 15.11
C ASP A 87 -8.87 0.57 15.59
N GLU A 88 -8.12 1.18 14.66
CA GLU A 88 -6.80 1.78 14.93
C GLU A 88 -5.80 0.79 15.56
N ALA A 89 -5.96 -0.51 15.25
CA ALA A 89 -5.05 -1.55 15.69
C ALA A 89 -3.62 -1.25 15.23
N PHE A 90 -2.68 -1.32 16.19
CA PHE A 90 -1.24 -1.09 15.97
C PHE A 90 -0.89 0.22 15.26
N TYR A 91 -1.73 1.25 15.40
CA TYR A 91 -1.65 2.48 14.61
C TYR A 91 -0.26 3.15 14.67
N GLU A 92 0.35 3.24 15.86
CA GLU A 92 1.67 3.85 16.03
C GLU A 92 2.79 2.89 15.62
N GLU A 93 2.67 1.59 15.91
CA GLU A 93 3.66 0.58 15.51
C GLU A 93 3.77 0.49 13.99
N TYR A 94 2.65 0.44 13.27
CA TYR A 94 2.62 0.41 11.81
C TYR A 94 3.22 1.68 11.21
N LYS A 95 2.98 2.83 11.83
CA LYS A 95 3.55 4.11 11.39
C LYS A 95 5.07 4.14 11.54
N GLU A 96 5.63 3.57 12.61
CA GLU A 96 7.08 3.42 12.74
C GLU A 96 7.65 2.39 11.76
N ILE A 97 6.92 1.31 11.48
CA ILE A 97 7.30 0.33 10.44
C ILE A 97 7.33 0.98 9.06
N TRP A 98 6.32 1.78 8.68
CA TRP A 98 6.33 2.52 7.41
C TRP A 98 7.59 3.36 7.22
N LYS A 99 8.00 4.08 8.26
CA LYS A 99 9.24 4.87 8.24
C LYS A 99 10.47 3.97 8.08
N LYS A 100 10.53 2.87 8.84
CA LYS A 100 11.64 1.92 8.85
C LYS A 100 11.80 1.19 7.52
N THR A 101 10.71 0.67 6.95
CA THR A 101 10.77 -0.19 5.77
C THR A 101 10.98 0.63 4.50
N VAL A 102 10.25 1.73 4.35
CA VAL A 102 10.44 2.65 3.21
C VAL A 102 11.82 3.32 3.27
N ASN A 103 12.21 3.85 4.43
CA ASN A 103 13.51 4.47 4.69
C ASN A 103 13.99 5.40 3.55
N ASN A 104 13.08 6.24 3.06
CA ASN A 104 13.33 7.18 1.98
C ASN A 104 12.60 8.49 2.27
N ASP A 105 13.33 9.49 2.74
CA ASP A 105 12.78 10.81 3.10
C ASP A 105 12.22 11.58 1.89
N GLN A 106 12.53 11.15 0.67
CA GLN A 106 12.00 11.74 -0.56
C GLN A 106 10.66 11.12 -1.01
N LEU A 107 10.26 9.98 -0.43
CA LEU A 107 9.00 9.32 -0.78
C LEU A 107 7.89 9.78 0.19
N PRO A 108 6.94 10.63 -0.24
CA PRO A 108 5.88 11.10 0.64
C PRO A 108 4.92 9.97 1.01
N ILE A 109 4.59 9.86 2.30
CA ILE A 109 3.60 8.92 2.84
C ILE A 109 2.48 9.72 3.51
N VAL A 110 1.24 9.52 3.05
CA VAL A 110 0.03 10.05 3.69
C VAL A 110 -0.66 8.93 4.45
N TYR A 111 -0.57 8.98 5.77
CA TYR A 111 -1.13 7.97 6.67
C TYR A 111 -2.51 8.38 7.20
N ASN A 112 -3.32 7.40 7.63
CA ASN A 112 -4.62 7.59 8.29
C ASN A 112 -5.74 8.12 7.36
N VAL A 113 -5.83 7.60 6.14
CA VAL A 113 -6.91 7.95 5.20
C VAL A 113 -8.09 6.99 5.37
N ASN A 114 -9.32 7.49 5.26
CA ASN A 114 -10.56 6.73 5.44
C ASN A 114 -10.93 5.82 4.24
N PHE A 115 -10.04 4.91 3.83
CA PHE A 115 -10.35 3.78 2.95
C PHE A 115 -9.86 2.48 3.59
N GLY A 116 -10.28 1.33 3.05
CA GLY A 116 -9.92 0.01 3.62
C GLY A 116 -10.92 -0.49 4.65
N HIS A 117 -10.45 -1.29 5.62
CA HIS A 117 -11.32 -2.02 6.54
C HIS A 117 -11.93 -1.16 7.66
N ALA A 118 -11.31 -0.04 8.02
CA ALA A 118 -11.89 0.93 8.96
C ALA A 118 -13.15 1.64 8.41
N THR A 119 -13.94 2.25 9.29
CA THR A 119 -15.14 3.02 8.93
C THR A 119 -15.04 4.48 9.41
N PRO A 120 -15.69 5.44 8.74
CA PRO A 120 -16.36 5.34 7.42
C PRO A 120 -15.37 5.14 6.27
N ARG A 121 -15.86 4.76 5.08
CA ARG A 121 -15.05 4.44 3.89
C ARG A 121 -15.31 5.40 2.73
N CYS A 122 -14.24 5.89 2.11
CA CYS A 122 -14.26 6.50 0.79
C CYS A 122 -13.90 5.46 -0.28
N ALA A 123 -14.37 5.69 -1.50
CA ALA A 123 -14.01 4.89 -2.66
C ALA A 123 -12.76 5.48 -3.34
N LEU A 124 -11.84 4.60 -3.74
CA LEU A 124 -10.67 4.95 -4.56
C LEU A 124 -10.85 4.34 -5.94
N GLN A 125 -10.85 5.17 -6.98
CA GLN A 125 -10.93 4.70 -8.36
C GLN A 125 -9.54 4.30 -8.85
N TYR A 126 -9.36 3.02 -9.15
CA TYR A 126 -8.10 2.48 -9.66
C TYR A 126 -7.72 3.16 -10.99
N GLY A 127 -6.46 3.55 -11.12
CA GLY A 127 -5.95 4.23 -12.31
C GLY A 127 -6.35 5.71 -12.45
N ALA A 128 -7.23 6.24 -11.59
CA ALA A 128 -7.57 7.66 -11.61
C ALA A 128 -6.37 8.52 -11.17
N MET A 129 -6.25 9.72 -11.73
CA MET A 129 -5.21 10.66 -11.32
C MET A 129 -5.60 11.27 -9.98
N ALA A 130 -4.77 11.09 -8.96
CA ALA A 130 -5.00 11.65 -7.63
C ALA A 130 -4.06 12.80 -7.35
N ARG A 131 -4.62 13.97 -7.03
CA ARG A 131 -3.89 15.13 -6.50
C ARG A 131 -3.95 15.13 -4.98
N VAL A 132 -2.81 14.97 -4.31
CA VAL A 132 -2.71 15.00 -2.85
C VAL A 132 -2.14 16.33 -2.37
N ASP A 133 -2.93 17.04 -1.57
CA ASP A 133 -2.59 18.29 -0.89
C ASP A 133 -2.56 18.05 0.62
N MET A 134 -1.34 17.89 1.16
CA MET A 134 -1.12 17.59 2.59
C MET A 134 -1.40 18.79 3.49
N GLU A 135 -1.21 20.02 3.01
CA GLU A 135 -1.49 21.24 3.77
C GLU A 135 -2.99 21.43 3.95
N LYS A 136 -3.76 21.25 2.86
CA LYS A 136 -5.22 21.36 2.89
C LYS A 136 -5.92 20.09 3.38
N LYS A 137 -5.18 18.98 3.49
CA LYS A 137 -5.68 17.64 3.85
C LYS A 137 -6.78 17.18 2.88
N VAL A 138 -6.53 17.32 1.57
CA VAL A 138 -7.48 16.93 0.52
C VAL A 138 -6.79 16.04 -0.50
N ILE A 139 -7.51 15.00 -0.92
CA ILE A 139 -7.16 14.16 -2.08
C ILE A 139 -8.27 14.34 -3.13
N ILE A 140 -7.89 14.73 -4.35
CA ILE A 140 -8.83 14.97 -5.46
C ILE A 140 -8.54 13.95 -6.55
N PHE A 141 -9.57 13.23 -7.00
CA PHE A 141 -9.49 12.28 -8.10
C PHE A 141 -10.07 12.92 -9.38
N SER A 142 -9.42 12.70 -10.51
CA SER A 142 -9.82 13.17 -11.85
C SER A 142 -9.63 12.09 -12.92
#